data_AF-A0A2U9PCJ4-F1
#
_entry.id   AF-A0A2U9PCJ4-F1
#
_cell.length_a   1.000
_cell.length_b   1.000
_cell.length_c   1.000
_cell.angle_alpha   90.00
_cell.angle_beta   90.00
_cell.angle_gamma   90.00
#
_symmetry.space_group_name_H-M   'P 1'
#
loop_
_entity.id
_entity.type
_entity.pdbx_description
1 polymer ?
#
loop_
_entity_poly.entity_id
_entity_poly.type
_entity_poly.pdbx_seq_one_letter_code
_entity_poly.pdbx_strand_id
1 'polypeptide(L)'
;MTDSSRRPLAVFDLDNTLADTAHRQRFLERRPRDWDAFFAAAPQDPPLAEGVALAVDSARECEIRYLTGRPERCRRDTLEWLAAHGLPEGRLYMRRDDDRRPARFTKLAILRRLARTHEVRMLVDDDELVCADAERAGFTVVRARWAAPSPELKDAQERQGRT
;
A
#
# COMPACT_ATOMS: atom_id res chain seq x y z
N MET A 1 -2.85 -5.19 27.78
CA MET A 1 -2.28 -3.87 28.12
C MET A 1 -1.31 -3.52 27.01
N THR A 2 -1.69 -2.59 26.14
CA THR A 2 -0.77 -2.02 25.13
C THR A 2 0.23 -1.12 25.87
N ASP A 3 1.50 -1.32 25.56
CA ASP A 3 2.60 -0.52 26.07
C ASP A 3 2.41 0.94 25.63
N SER A 4 1.91 1.78 26.54
CA SER A 4 1.54 3.19 26.28
C SER A 4 2.74 4.08 25.93
N SER A 5 3.96 3.54 25.93
CA SER A 5 5.18 4.28 25.55
C SER A 5 5.52 4.21 24.06
N ARG A 6 4.81 3.38 23.27
CA ARG A 6 5.12 3.22 21.85
C ARG A 6 4.36 4.22 21.00
N ARG A 7 5.07 4.84 20.06
CA ARG A 7 4.45 5.71 19.08
C ARG A 7 3.42 4.90 18.27
N PRO A 8 2.26 5.49 17.96
CA PRO A 8 1.26 4.82 17.14
C PRO A 8 1.76 4.63 15.72
N LEU A 9 1.12 3.73 14.98
CA LEU A 9 1.47 3.41 13.60
C LEU A 9 0.65 4.23 12.63
N ALA A 10 1.30 4.81 11.62
CA ALA A 10 0.64 5.27 10.40
C ALA A 10 0.99 4.29 9.28
N VAL A 11 -0.03 3.65 8.72
CA VAL A 11 0.13 2.59 7.71
C VAL A 11 -0.23 3.16 6.35
N PHE A 12 0.69 3.05 5.38
CA PHE A 12 0.52 3.56 4.03
C PHE A 12 0.60 2.43 3.02
N ASP A 13 -0.38 2.35 2.13
CA ASP A 13 -0.22 1.67 0.85
C ASP A 13 0.74 2.42 -0.08
N LEU A 14 1.16 1.78 -1.17
CA LEU A 14 2.05 2.37 -2.18
C LEU A 14 1.34 2.71 -3.49
N ASP A 15 0.70 1.74 -4.14
CA ASP A 15 0.25 1.90 -5.53
C ASP A 15 -0.98 2.81 -5.57
N ASN A 16 -0.92 3.93 -6.30
CA ASN A 16 -1.90 5.02 -6.30
C ASN A 16 -2.11 5.73 -4.95
N THR A 17 -1.34 5.37 -3.92
CA THR A 17 -1.32 6.03 -2.61
C THR A 17 -0.08 6.92 -2.47
N LEU A 18 1.11 6.35 -2.63
CA LEU A 18 2.39 7.08 -2.61
C LEU A 18 3.02 7.17 -4.00
N ALA A 19 2.74 6.20 -4.87
CA ALA A 19 3.37 6.00 -6.17
C ALA A 19 2.30 5.98 -7.26
N ASP A 20 2.42 6.85 -8.26
CA ASP A 20 1.52 6.88 -9.42
C ASP A 20 1.82 5.70 -10.34
N THR A 21 0.81 4.85 -10.55
CA THR A 21 0.95 3.65 -11.39
C THR A 21 0.48 3.85 -12.83
N ALA A 22 0.02 5.05 -13.21
CA ALA A 22 -0.64 5.31 -14.48
C ALA A 22 0.13 4.80 -15.71
N HIS A 23 1.45 5.00 -15.79
CA HIS A 23 2.24 4.60 -16.96
C HIS A 23 2.30 3.09 -17.19
N ARG A 24 2.11 2.30 -16.13
CA ARG A 24 2.17 0.84 -16.18
C ARG A 24 0.80 0.16 -16.26
N GLN A 25 -0.31 0.90 -16.11
CA GLN A 25 -1.67 0.34 -16.20
C GLN A 25 -1.96 -0.35 -17.54
N ARG A 26 -1.37 0.13 -18.63
CA ARG A 26 -1.41 -0.49 -19.97
C ARG A 26 -1.08 -1.99 -19.99
N PHE A 27 -0.25 -2.47 -19.07
CA PHE A 27 0.09 -3.91 -18.99
C PHE A 27 -1.07 -4.77 -18.48
N LEU A 28 -2.05 -4.15 -17.81
CA LEU A 28 -3.25 -4.80 -17.25
C LEU A 28 -4.49 -4.67 -18.16
N GLU A 29 -4.43 -3.83 -19.19
CA GLU A 29 -5.49 -3.68 -20.18
C GLU A 29 -5.55 -4.88 -21.14
N ARG A 30 -4.38 -5.45 -21.49
CA ARG A 30 -4.30 -6.63 -22.36
C ARG A 30 -4.77 -7.93 -21.69
N ARG A 31 -5.08 -8.94 -22.52
CA ARG A 31 -5.46 -10.30 -22.08
C ARG A 31 -4.55 -11.34 -22.78
N PRO A 32 -3.83 -12.19 -22.02
CA PRO A 32 -3.70 -12.18 -20.57
C PRO A 32 -3.01 -10.89 -20.07
N ARG A 33 -3.32 -10.48 -18.83
CA ARG A 33 -2.64 -9.35 -18.16
C ARG A 33 -1.17 -9.70 -17.97
N ASP A 34 -0.29 -8.73 -18.18
CA ASP A 34 1.15 -8.91 -17.96
C ASP A 34 1.56 -8.31 -16.61
N TRP A 35 1.49 -9.15 -15.58
CA TRP A 35 1.89 -8.81 -14.22
C TRP A 35 3.38 -8.58 -14.08
N ASP A 36 4.19 -9.32 -14.83
CA ASP A 36 5.64 -9.22 -14.71
C ASP A 36 6.13 -7.89 -15.27
N ALA A 37 5.62 -7.46 -16.43
CA ALA A 37 5.89 -6.13 -16.96
C ALA A 37 5.31 -5.01 -16.08
N PHE A 38 4.11 -5.22 -15.51
CA PHE A 38 3.51 -4.26 -14.58
C PHE A 38 4.41 -4.01 -13.36
N PHE A 39 4.93 -5.07 -12.72
CA PHE A 39 5.78 -4.90 -11.55
C PHE A 39 7.21 -4.48 -11.87
N ALA A 40 7.77 -4.93 -13.00
CA ALA A 40 9.09 -4.50 -13.46
C ALA A 40 9.14 -2.98 -13.75
N ALA A 41 8.00 -2.37 -14.05
CA ALA A 41 7.87 -0.94 -14.31
C ALA A 41 7.67 -0.07 -13.04
N ALA A 42 7.46 -0.69 -11.87
CA ALA A 42 7.23 0.01 -10.60
C ALA A 42 8.37 0.94 -10.13
N PRO A 43 9.66 0.68 -10.42
CA PRO A 43 10.74 1.60 -10.03
C PRO A 43 10.68 2.95 -10.75
N GLN A 44 9.86 3.09 -11.81
CA GLN A 44 9.67 4.33 -12.56
C GLN A 44 8.38 5.07 -12.17
N ASP A 45 7.65 4.60 -11.15
CA ASP A 45 6.45 5.29 -10.66
C ASP A 45 6.82 6.70 -10.18
N PRO A 46 6.16 7.77 -10.67
CA PRO A 46 6.29 9.10 -10.09
C PRO A 46 5.73 9.13 -8.65
N PRO A 47 6.32 9.90 -7.72
CA PRO A 47 5.74 10.07 -6.40
C PRO A 47 4.47 10.93 -6.46
N LEU A 48 3.46 10.56 -5.68
CA LEU A 48 2.24 11.35 -5.47
C LEU A 48 2.46 12.33 -4.31
N ALA A 49 2.52 13.63 -4.63
CA ALA A 49 2.95 14.67 -3.70
C ALA A 49 2.12 14.71 -2.40
N GLU A 50 0.80 14.57 -2.52
CA GLU A 50 -0.14 14.56 -1.39
C GLU A 50 0.14 13.39 -0.44
N GLY A 51 0.30 12.18 -0.98
CA GLY A 51 0.60 10.98 -0.19
C GLY A 51 1.96 11.06 0.48
N VAL A 52 2.99 11.53 -0.24
CA VAL A 52 4.34 11.71 0.30
C VAL A 52 4.36 12.74 1.42
N ALA A 53 3.71 13.90 1.23
CA ALA A 53 3.61 14.93 2.26
C ALA A 53 2.93 14.41 3.53
N LEU A 54 1.84 13.64 3.37
CA LEU A 54 1.15 13.02 4.50
C LEU A 54 2.02 12.00 5.23
N ALA A 55 2.79 11.19 4.52
CA ALA A 55 3.71 10.22 5.12
C ALA A 55 4.83 10.91 5.92
N VAL A 56 5.45 11.96 5.34
CA VAL A 56 6.51 12.74 5.99
C VAL A 56 5.99 13.46 7.24
N ASP A 57 4.80 14.06 7.16
CA ASP A 57 4.21 14.73 8.31
C ASP A 57 3.82 13.74 9.42
N SER A 58 3.21 12.62 9.04
CA SER A 58 2.85 11.54 9.97
C SER A 58 4.06 10.98 10.72
N ALA A 59 5.23 10.96 10.10
CA ALA A 59 6.47 10.47 10.70
C ALA A 59 6.99 11.34 11.86
N ARG A 60 6.42 12.54 12.08
CA ARG A 60 6.69 13.37 13.26
C ARG A 60 6.11 12.78 14.54
N GLU A 61 4.98 12.07 14.44
CA GLU A 61 4.23 11.57 15.60
C GLU A 61 4.05 10.05 15.60
N CYS A 62 4.12 9.43 14.42
CA CYS A 62 3.90 8.00 14.22
C CYS A 62 5.16 7.26 13.76
N GLU A 63 5.23 5.96 14.04
CA GLU A 63 6.07 5.05 13.28
C GLU A 63 5.42 4.73 11.93
N ILE A 64 6.18 4.82 10.84
CA ILE A 64 5.67 4.52 9.50
C ILE A 64 5.75 3.02 9.22
N ARG A 65 4.65 2.47 8.68
CA ARG A 65 4.58 1.12 8.12
C ARG A 65 4.07 1.19 6.69
N TYR A 66 4.76 0.52 5.79
CA TYR A 66 4.33 0.40 4.40
C TYR A 66 3.63 -0.95 4.22
N LEU A 67 2.44 -0.95 3.63
CA LEU A 67 1.61 -2.15 3.42
C LEU A 67 1.12 -2.17 1.99
N THR A 68 1.85 -2.86 1.11
CA THR A 68 1.60 -2.82 -0.33
C THR A 68 1.08 -4.16 -0.85
N GLY A 69 0.33 -4.07 -1.95
CA GLY A 69 0.12 -5.18 -2.85
C GLY A 69 1.45 -5.75 -3.33
N ARG A 70 2.33 -4.96 -3.96
CA ARG A 70 3.55 -5.44 -4.65
C ARG A 70 4.16 -6.73 -4.08
N PRO A 71 4.49 -7.73 -4.92
CA PRO A 71 4.97 -9.01 -4.46
C PRO A 71 6.37 -8.91 -3.84
N GLU A 72 6.72 -9.85 -2.95
CA GLU A 72 8.02 -9.88 -2.25
C GLU A 72 9.23 -9.79 -3.18
N ARG A 73 9.18 -10.35 -4.40
CA ARG A 73 10.24 -10.19 -5.40
C ARG A 73 10.55 -8.73 -5.77
N CYS A 74 9.63 -7.80 -5.54
CA CYS A 74 9.81 -6.35 -5.77
C CYS A 74 10.40 -5.61 -4.56
N ARG A 75 10.76 -6.30 -3.47
CA ARG A 75 11.17 -5.67 -2.21
C ARG A 75 12.34 -4.72 -2.36
N ARG A 76 13.42 -5.16 -3.01
CA ARG A 76 14.62 -4.35 -3.18
C ARG A 76 14.28 -3.05 -3.91
N ASP A 77 13.67 -3.17 -5.08
CA ASP A 77 13.32 -2.03 -5.93
C ASP A 77 12.33 -1.08 -5.22
N THR A 78 11.41 -1.62 -4.42
CA THR A 78 10.47 -0.82 -3.62
C THR A 78 11.17 -0.03 -2.52
N LEU A 79 12.13 -0.64 -1.81
CA LEU A 79 12.91 0.05 -0.78
C LEU A 79 13.82 1.13 -1.38
N GLU A 80 14.46 0.84 -2.52
CA GLU A 80 15.26 1.81 -3.26
C GLU A 80 14.41 3.00 -3.72
N TRP A 81 13.20 2.74 -4.25
CA TRP A 81 12.25 3.79 -4.64
C TRP A 81 11.83 4.67 -3.46
N LEU A 82 11.48 4.07 -2.31
CA LEU A 82 11.12 4.81 -1.09
C LEU A 82 12.26 5.75 -0.64
N ALA A 83 13.50 5.24 -0.63
CA ALA A 83 14.66 6.01 -0.24
C ALA A 83 14.97 7.14 -1.25
N ALA A 84 14.90 6.85 -2.55
CA ALA A 84 15.18 7.81 -3.62
C ALA A 84 14.20 8.99 -3.61
N HIS A 85 12.95 8.77 -3.18
CA HIS A 85 11.92 9.81 -3.08
C HIS A 85 11.80 10.43 -1.68
N GLY A 86 12.72 10.14 -0.76
CA GLY A 86 12.79 10.78 0.55
C GLY A 86 11.67 10.40 1.51
N LEU A 87 11.07 9.22 1.33
CA LEU A 87 10.04 8.72 2.23
C LEU A 87 10.67 8.33 3.59
N PRO A 88 9.96 8.50 4.72
CA PRO A 88 10.47 8.14 6.03
C PRO A 88 10.82 6.65 6.14
N GLU A 89 11.82 6.32 6.96
CA GLU A 89 12.12 4.92 7.26
C GLU A 89 10.90 4.23 7.90
N GLY A 90 10.62 3.01 7.43
CA GLY A 90 9.45 2.27 7.87
C GLY A 90 9.54 0.80 7.49
N ARG A 91 8.88 -0.06 8.27
CA ARG A 91 8.83 -1.49 7.96
C ARG A 91 7.89 -1.74 6.78
N LEU A 92 8.39 -2.44 5.76
CA LEU A 92 7.67 -2.78 4.55
C LEU A 92 7.07 -4.20 4.62
N TYR A 93 5.74 -4.26 4.60
CA TYR A 93 4.94 -5.46 4.46
C TYR A 93 4.45 -5.59 3.01
N MET A 94 4.74 -6.74 2.41
CA MET A 94 4.45 -7.03 1.02
C MET A 94 3.68 -8.34 0.94
N ARG A 95 3.06 -8.57 -0.21
CA ARG A 95 2.42 -9.86 -0.46
C ARG A 95 3.49 -10.90 -0.84
N ARG A 96 3.34 -12.13 -0.35
CA ARG A 96 4.16 -13.26 -0.76
C ARG A 96 4.01 -13.54 -2.26
N ASP A 97 5.07 -14.00 -2.91
CA ASP A 97 5.07 -14.23 -4.37
C ASP A 97 4.01 -15.26 -4.84
N ASP A 98 3.63 -16.20 -3.97
CA ASP A 98 2.68 -17.27 -4.22
C ASP A 98 1.24 -16.98 -3.73
N ASP A 99 1.03 -15.87 -3.00
CA ASP A 99 -0.29 -15.53 -2.48
C ASP A 99 -1.16 -14.95 -3.59
N ARG A 100 -2.29 -15.63 -3.86
CA ARG A 100 -3.25 -15.24 -4.89
C ARG A 100 -4.59 -14.75 -4.35
N ARG A 101 -4.65 -14.40 -3.07
CA ARG A 101 -5.88 -13.88 -2.45
C ARG A 101 -6.06 -12.40 -2.80
N PRO A 102 -7.31 -11.90 -2.83
CA PRO A 102 -7.59 -10.48 -2.96
C PRO A 102 -6.84 -9.62 -1.92
N ALA A 103 -6.39 -8.44 -2.34
CA ALA A 103 -5.53 -7.57 -1.54
C ALA A 103 -6.15 -7.23 -0.18
N ARG A 104 -7.46 -6.95 -0.14
CA ARG A 104 -8.20 -6.67 1.11
C ARG A 104 -8.01 -7.71 2.21
N PHE A 105 -7.91 -9.00 1.88
CA PHE A 105 -7.76 -10.04 2.90
C PHE A 105 -6.37 -10.03 3.52
N THR A 106 -5.33 -9.91 2.69
CA THR A 106 -3.94 -9.88 3.15
C THR A 106 -3.65 -8.59 3.92
N LYS A 107 -4.10 -7.44 3.39
CA LYS A 107 -3.92 -6.14 4.06
C LYS A 107 -4.65 -6.10 5.41
N LEU A 108 -5.92 -6.51 5.47
CA LEU A 108 -6.68 -6.52 6.73
C LEU A 108 -6.09 -7.47 7.78
N ALA A 109 -5.58 -8.63 7.35
CA ALA A 109 -4.92 -9.58 8.27
C ALA A 109 -3.64 -8.98 8.88
N ILE A 110 -2.84 -8.27 8.09
CA ILE A 110 -1.64 -7.57 8.57
C ILE A 110 -2.03 -6.42 9.50
N LEU A 111 -3.02 -5.62 9.13
CA LEU A 111 -3.50 -4.49 9.93
C LEU A 111 -3.98 -4.95 11.33
N ARG A 112 -4.77 -6.02 11.38
CA ARG A 112 -5.21 -6.65 12.65
C ARG A 112 -4.03 -7.19 13.45
N ARG A 113 -3.01 -7.74 12.80
CA ARG A 113 -1.80 -8.22 13.49
C ARG A 113 -1.03 -7.07 14.12
N LEU A 114 -0.88 -5.94 13.41
CA LEU A 114 -0.23 -4.74 13.92
C LEU A 114 -0.97 -4.20 15.16
N ALA A 115 -2.29 -4.09 15.05
CA ALA A 115 -3.19 -3.59 16.10
C ALA A 115 -3.14 -4.38 17.42
N ARG A 116 -2.66 -5.62 17.41
CA ARG A 116 -2.47 -6.42 18.64
C ARG A 116 -1.36 -5.87 19.54
N THR A 117 -0.47 -5.06 18.99
CA THR A 117 0.77 -4.64 19.68
C THR A 117 0.97 -3.13 19.72
N HIS A 118 0.35 -2.39 18.80
CA HIS A 118 0.46 -0.95 18.69
C HIS A 118 -0.91 -0.37 18.32
N GLU A 119 -1.18 0.86 18.75
CA GLU A 119 -2.28 1.64 18.16
C GLU A 119 -1.99 1.87 16.67
N VAL A 120 -2.96 1.61 15.81
CA VAL A 120 -2.92 2.01 14.41
C VAL A 120 -3.71 3.30 14.30
N ARG A 121 -3.01 4.43 14.16
CA ARG A 121 -3.63 5.75 14.07
C ARG A 121 -4.46 5.90 12.80
N MET A 122 -3.92 5.44 11.68
CA MET A 122 -4.60 5.45 10.41
C MET A 122 -4.03 4.42 9.43
N LEU A 123 -4.89 3.97 8.53
CA LEU A 123 -4.53 3.37 7.26
C LEU A 123 -4.76 4.40 6.14
N VAL A 124 -3.81 4.55 5.23
CA VAL A 124 -3.94 5.33 3.99
C VAL A 124 -3.89 4.38 2.81
N ASP A 125 -4.95 4.32 2.01
CA ASP A 125 -5.10 3.36 0.90
C ASP A 125 -6.04 3.91 -0.18
N ASP A 126 -5.80 3.60 -1.46
CA ASP A 126 -6.65 4.01 -2.59
C ASP A 126 -7.74 2.98 -2.93
N ASP A 127 -7.57 1.74 -2.47
CA ASP A 127 -8.49 0.65 -2.71
C ASP A 127 -9.71 0.80 -1.79
N GLU A 128 -10.83 1.17 -2.40
CA GLU A 128 -12.09 1.44 -1.71
C GLU A 128 -12.64 0.20 -0.95
N LEU A 129 -12.32 -1.03 -1.40
CA LEU A 129 -12.72 -2.26 -0.71
C LEU A 129 -11.82 -2.55 0.48
N VAL A 130 -10.50 -2.31 0.36
CA VAL A 130 -9.58 -2.35 1.51
C VAL A 130 -10.01 -1.33 2.57
N CYS A 131 -10.30 -0.09 2.14
CA CYS A 131 -10.75 0.99 3.01
C CYS A 131 -12.04 0.61 3.76
N ALA A 132 -13.06 0.13 3.03
CA ALA A 132 -14.33 -0.25 3.64
C ALA A 132 -14.18 -1.42 4.64
N ASP A 133 -13.32 -2.39 4.33
CA ASP A 133 -13.04 -3.52 5.22
C ASP A 133 -12.28 -3.11 6.48
N ALA A 134 -11.34 -2.18 6.36
CA ALA A 134 -10.61 -1.60 7.49
C ALA A 134 -11.52 -0.77 8.40
N GLU A 135 -12.36 0.11 7.84
CA GLU A 135 -13.36 0.88 8.59
C GLU A 135 -14.34 -0.05 9.34
N ARG A 136 -14.85 -1.10 8.68
CA ARG A 136 -15.73 -2.09 9.32
C ARG A 136 -15.04 -2.85 10.45
N ALA A 137 -13.72 -2.98 10.38
CA ALA A 137 -12.92 -3.57 11.44
C ALA A 137 -12.53 -2.58 12.55
N GLY A 138 -12.99 -1.33 12.48
CA GLY A 138 -12.78 -0.30 13.51
C GLY A 138 -11.51 0.55 13.32
N PHE A 139 -10.89 0.52 12.15
CA PHE A 139 -9.73 1.36 11.86
C PHE A 139 -10.13 2.72 11.30
N THR A 140 -9.41 3.76 11.70
CA THR A 140 -9.44 5.06 11.01
C THR A 140 -8.77 4.91 9.64
N VAL A 141 -9.41 5.43 8.60
CA VAL A 141 -8.94 5.34 7.22
C VAL A 141 -8.89 6.72 6.57
N VAL A 142 -7.81 6.99 5.86
CA VAL A 142 -7.68 8.11 4.90
C VAL A 142 -7.74 7.50 3.51
N ARG A 143 -8.81 7.75 2.76
CA ARG A 143 -8.97 7.25 1.39
C ARG A 143 -8.13 8.09 0.43
N ALA A 144 -7.11 7.49 -0.17
CA ALA A 144 -6.24 8.15 -1.13
C ALA A 144 -6.97 8.34 -2.47
N ARG A 145 -7.38 9.59 -2.75
CA ARG A 145 -8.16 9.94 -3.96
C ARG A 145 -7.47 10.96 -4.85
N TRP A 146 -6.16 11.15 -4.65
CA TRP A 146 -5.34 12.10 -5.40
C TRP A 146 -4.73 11.49 -6.68
N ALA A 147 -4.65 10.16 -6.79
CA ALA A 147 -4.25 9.50 -8.03
C ALA A 147 -5.41 9.43 -9.03
N ALA A 148 -5.07 9.36 -10.33
CA ALA A 148 -6.04 9.06 -11.36
C ALA A 148 -6.67 7.67 -11.12
N PRO A 149 -8.00 7.51 -11.28
CA PRO A 149 -8.65 6.21 -11.08
C PRO A 149 -8.06 5.13 -11.99
N SER A 150 -7.83 3.93 -11.43
CA SER A 150 -7.39 2.75 -12.18
C SER A 150 -8.40 1.59 -12.08
N PRO A 151 -9.39 1.51 -12.99
CA PRO A 151 -10.37 0.42 -12.97
C PRO A 151 -9.74 -0.96 -13.12
N GLU A 152 -8.72 -1.10 -13.98
CA GLU A 152 -8.06 -2.36 -14.29
C GLU A 152 -7.24 -2.88 -13.12
N LEU A 153 -6.54 -1.99 -12.41
CA LEU A 153 -5.78 -2.34 -11.21
C LEU A 153 -6.74 -2.76 -10.10
N LYS A 154 -7.82 -1.99 -9.86
CA LYS A 154 -8.83 -2.32 -8.84
C LYS A 154 -9.50 -3.66 -9.10
N ASP A 155 -9.94 -3.92 -10.34
CA ASP A 155 -10.50 -5.22 -10.71
C ASP A 155 -9.50 -6.36 -10.49
N ALA A 156 -8.24 -6.13 -10.80
CA ALA A 156 -7.20 -7.12 -10.61
C ALA A 156 -6.89 -7.42 -9.14
N GLN A 157 -6.87 -6.39 -8.29
CA GLN A 157 -6.66 -6.50 -6.84
C GLN A 157 -7.74 -7.34 -6.18
N GLU A 158 -8.97 -7.19 -6.67
CA GLU A 158 -10.14 -7.65 -5.94
C GLU A 158 -10.77 -8.93 -6.50
N ARG A 159 -10.55 -9.23 -7.79
CA ARG A 159 -11.11 -10.45 -8.42
C ARG A 159 -10.09 -11.52 -8.77
N GLN A 160 -8.84 -11.15 -9.02
CA GLN A 160 -7.87 -12.07 -9.59
C GLN A 160 -6.69 -12.38 -8.67
N GLY A 161 -6.47 -11.58 -7.62
CA GLY A 161 -5.43 -11.79 -6.62
C GLY A 161 -4.04 -11.97 -7.25
N ARG A 162 -3.72 -11.20 -8.30
CA ARG A 162 -2.42 -11.27 -8.99
C ARG A 162 -1.63 -9.98 -8.94
N THR A 163 -2.29 -8.89 -8.59
CA THR A 163 -1.67 -7.64 -8.11
C THR A 163 -0.99 -7.88 -6.82
#